data_AF-H8I5S3-F1
#
_entry.id   AF-H8I5S3-F1
#
_cell.length_a   1.000
_cell.length_b   1.000
_cell.length_c   1.000
_cell.angle_alpha   90.00
_cell.angle_beta   90.00
_cell.angle_gamma   90.00
#
_symmetry.space_group_name_H-M   'P 1'
#
loop_
_entity.id
_entity.type
_entity.pdbx_description
1 polymer ?
#
loop_
_entity_poly.entity_id
_entity_poly.type
_entity_poly.pdbx_seq_one_letter_code
_entity_poly.pdbx_strand_id
1 'polypeptide(L)'
;MSGLYPSEEGVSEVVGELMLLFITVTLFAILTLTVYALMSRPPGQPILDVSASVCDNTLIIQHLGGDSVPYGDLSLIIDGREYGASGSDANGNGAWDAGEAITVSLPAQASSRMAIYDKATGSLLETFTVGGL
;
A
#
# COMPACT_ATOMS: atom_id res chain seq x y z
N MET A 1 -58.88 1.67 54.62
CA MET A 1 -57.92 0.80 53.90
C MET A 1 -57.32 1.64 52.79
N SER A 2 -56.12 2.21 52.98
CA SER A 2 -55.43 2.96 51.91
C SER A 2 -54.36 2.06 51.30
N GLY A 3 -54.51 1.77 50.01
CA GLY A 3 -53.49 1.06 49.23
C GLY A 3 -52.26 1.95 49.04
N LEU A 4 -51.09 1.43 49.36
CA LEU A 4 -49.81 2.01 49.02
C LEU A 4 -49.51 1.65 47.55
N TYR A 5 -49.54 2.64 46.65
CA TYR A 5 -49.00 2.48 45.30
C TYR A 5 -47.48 2.68 45.38
N PRO A 6 -46.66 1.68 45.00
CA PRO A 6 -45.21 1.87 44.94
C PRO A 6 -44.88 2.82 43.78
N SER A 7 -44.06 3.83 44.06
CA SER A 7 -43.62 4.87 43.12
C SER A 7 -42.64 4.32 42.08
N GLU A 8 -43.00 4.40 40.80
CA GLU A 8 -42.24 3.90 39.62
C GLU A 8 -41.12 4.87 39.16
N GLU A 9 -40.71 5.81 40.01
CA GLU A 9 -39.93 7.00 39.63
C GLU A 9 -38.49 6.72 39.18
N GLY A 10 -37.93 5.54 39.45
CA GLY A 10 -36.58 5.15 39.02
C GLY A 10 -36.50 4.43 37.67
N VAL A 11 -37.63 4.03 37.09
CA VAL A 11 -37.63 3.22 35.86
C VAL A 11 -37.26 4.06 34.63
N SER A 12 -37.69 5.32 34.59
CA SER A 12 -37.39 6.20 33.46
C SER A 12 -35.92 6.61 33.39
N GLU A 13 -35.24 6.71 34.52
CA GLU A 13 -33.81 7.04 34.59
C GLU A 13 -32.96 5.89 34.04
N VAL A 14 -33.21 4.68 34.52
CA VAL A 14 -32.50 3.47 34.07
C VAL A 14 -32.76 3.19 32.59
N VAL A 15 -33.99 3.36 32.12
CA VAL A 15 -34.32 3.18 30.69
C VAL A 15 -33.62 4.25 29.84
N GLY A 16 -33.57 5.50 30.31
CA GLY A 16 -32.88 6.59 29.61
C GLY A 16 -31.38 6.33 29.49
N GLU A 17 -30.73 5.89 30.56
CA GLU A 17 -29.31 5.55 30.57
C GLU A 17 -28.99 4.40 29.61
N LEU A 18 -29.78 3.32 29.65
CA LEU A 18 -29.59 2.18 28.75
C LEU A 18 -29.77 2.58 27.29
N MET A 19 -30.78 3.40 26.97
CA MET A 19 -30.99 3.91 25.62
C MET A 19 -29.80 4.75 25.13
N LEU A 20 -29.29 5.63 25.99
CA LEU A 20 -28.12 6.45 25.66
C LEU A 20 -26.87 5.60 25.47
N LEU A 21 -26.69 4.56 26.28
CA LEU A 21 -25.60 3.59 26.13
C LEU A 21 -25.70 2.84 24.80
N PHE A 22 -26.89 2.36 24.43
CA PHE A 22 -27.07 1.67 23.15
C PHE A 22 -26.78 2.56 21.95
N ILE A 23 -27.25 3.82 21.98
CA ILE A 23 -27.01 4.78 20.91
C ILE A 23 -25.51 5.07 20.79
N THR A 24 -24.83 5.34 21.91
CA THR A 24 -23.40 5.65 21.91
C THR A 24 -22.57 4.48 21.40
N VAL A 25 -22.79 3.26 21.91
CA VAL A 25 -22.07 2.06 21.44
C VAL A 25 -22.29 1.83 19.95
N THR A 26 -23.52 2.00 19.47
CA THR A 26 -23.86 1.84 18.05
C THR A 26 -23.14 2.89 17.18
N LEU A 27 -23.13 4.15 17.60
CA LEU A 27 -22.43 5.23 16.91
C LEU A 27 -20.93 4.95 16.83
N PHE A 28 -20.29 4.54 17.93
CA PHE A 28 -18.87 4.19 17.94
C PHE A 28 -18.56 2.98 17.06
N ALA A 29 -19.44 1.97 17.03
CA ALA A 29 -19.28 0.80 16.16
C ALA A 29 -19.30 1.20 14.69
N ILE A 30 -20.29 2.00 14.27
CA ILE A 30 -20.41 2.48 12.88
C ILE A 30 -19.19 3.33 12.53
N LEU A 31 -18.80 4.29 13.38
CA LEU A 31 -17.62 5.13 13.15
C LEU A 31 -16.36 4.28 12.97
N THR A 32 -16.14 3.30 13.84
CA THR A 32 -14.98 2.40 13.75
C THR A 32 -14.95 1.65 12.42
N LEU A 33 -16.09 1.07 12.01
CA LEU A 33 -16.20 0.35 10.75
C LEU A 33 -15.94 1.26 9.54
N THR A 34 -16.49 2.48 9.55
CA THR A 34 -16.29 3.45 8.45
C THR A 34 -14.84 3.91 8.34
N VAL A 35 -14.18 4.20 9.47
CA VAL A 35 -12.75 4.58 9.49
C VAL A 35 -11.90 3.42 8.99
N TYR A 36 -12.17 2.20 9.44
CA TYR A 36 -11.44 1.01 8.99
C TYR A 36 -11.64 0.77 7.49
N ALA A 37 -12.85 0.95 6.97
CA ALA A 37 -13.14 0.82 5.55
C ALA A 37 -12.42 1.90 4.71
N LEU A 38 -12.25 3.12 5.23
CA LEU A 38 -11.49 4.19 4.58
C LEU A 38 -9.97 3.96 4.64
N MET A 39 -9.47 3.33 5.70
CA MET A 39 -8.06 2.94 5.81
C MET A 39 -7.73 1.66 5.03
N SER A 40 -8.74 0.85 4.71
CA SER A 40 -8.58 -0.36 3.89
C SER A 40 -8.29 0.05 2.45
N ARG A 41 -7.00 0.14 2.14
CA ARG A 41 -6.50 0.47 0.81
C ARG A 41 -7.03 -0.53 -0.23
N PRO A 42 -7.42 -0.09 -1.44
CA PRO A 42 -7.74 -1.00 -2.53
C PRO A 42 -6.60 -2.01 -2.71
N PRO A 43 -6.86 -3.33 -2.60
CA PRO A 43 -5.83 -4.31 -2.84
C PRO A 43 -5.41 -4.23 -4.31
N GLY A 44 -4.13 -4.00 -4.57
CA GLY A 44 -3.56 -4.29 -5.88
C GLY A 44 -2.92 -3.12 -6.64
N GLN A 45 -2.50 -2.04 -6.00
CA GLN A 45 -1.47 -1.17 -6.60
C GLN A 45 -0.46 -0.78 -5.53
N PRO A 46 0.76 -1.33 -5.54
CA PRO A 46 1.81 -0.82 -4.67
C PRO A 46 2.09 0.63 -5.04
N ILE A 47 2.22 1.48 -4.03
CA ILE A 47 2.65 2.88 -4.15
C ILE A 47 4.12 2.79 -3.84
N LEU A 48 4.95 3.06 -4.82
CA LEU A 48 6.38 3.08 -4.69
C LEU A 48 6.89 4.43 -5.18
N ASP A 49 7.89 4.92 -4.49
CA ASP A 49 8.70 6.05 -4.91
C ASP A 49 10.05 5.50 -5.32
N VAL A 50 10.48 5.80 -6.53
CA VAL A 50 11.65 5.19 -7.15
C VAL A 50 12.47 6.24 -7.87
N SER A 51 13.78 6.04 -7.85
CA SER A 51 14.70 6.77 -8.72
C SER A 51 15.45 5.80 -9.63
N ALA A 52 15.65 6.20 -10.87
CA ALA A 52 16.44 5.46 -11.83
C ALA A 52 17.63 6.31 -12.29
N SER A 53 18.82 5.71 -12.32
CA SER A 53 20.04 6.34 -12.82
C SER A 53 20.82 5.36 -13.69
N VAL A 54 21.57 5.87 -14.67
CA VAL A 54 22.43 5.05 -15.53
C VAL A 54 23.88 5.42 -15.28
N CYS A 55 24.71 4.41 -15.05
CA CYS A 55 26.14 4.52 -14.84
C CYS A 55 26.84 3.41 -15.65
N ASP A 56 27.75 3.76 -16.56
CA ASP A 56 28.58 2.80 -17.32
C ASP A 56 27.80 1.58 -17.86
N ASN A 57 26.74 1.84 -18.65
CA ASN A 57 25.89 0.79 -19.21
C ASN A 57 25.09 -0.04 -18.19
N THR A 58 24.97 0.44 -16.96
CA THR A 58 24.22 -0.20 -15.89
C THR A 58 23.11 0.73 -15.42
N LEU A 59 21.87 0.24 -15.47
CA LEU A 59 20.71 0.89 -14.89
C LEU A 59 20.63 0.52 -13.41
N ILE A 60 20.58 1.53 -12.55
CA ILE A 60 20.42 1.41 -11.11
C ILE A 60 19.07 2.02 -10.75
N ILE A 61 18.19 1.20 -10.19
CA ILE A 61 16.85 1.59 -9.77
C ILE A 61 16.80 1.48 -8.25
N GLN A 62 16.57 2.59 -7.56
CA GLN A 62 16.56 2.65 -6.10
C GLN A 62 15.15 2.88 -5.57
N HIS A 63 14.77 2.09 -4.55
CA HIS A 63 13.51 2.24 -3.84
C HIS A 63 13.63 3.35 -2.80
N LEU A 64 12.95 4.47 -3.01
CA LEU A 64 12.99 5.62 -2.11
C LEU A 64 11.96 5.52 -0.98
N GLY A 65 10.85 4.81 -1.19
CA GLY A 65 9.83 4.60 -0.17
C GLY A 65 8.53 4.01 -0.73
N GLY A 66 7.57 3.73 0.14
CA GLY A 66 6.29 3.12 -0.25
C GLY A 66 6.15 1.68 0.20
N ASP A 67 5.44 0.87 -0.59
CA ASP A 67 5.21 -0.54 -0.31
C ASP A 67 6.32 -1.42 -0.86
N SER A 68 6.67 -2.47 -0.10
CA SER A 68 7.55 -3.54 -0.55
C SER A 68 6.94 -4.32 -1.73
N VAL A 69 7.76 -4.62 -2.74
CA VAL A 69 7.31 -5.38 -3.92
C VAL A 69 8.11 -6.68 -4.04
N PRO A 70 7.48 -7.88 -4.02
CA PRO A 70 8.19 -9.14 -4.20
C PRO A 70 9.01 -9.18 -5.51
N TYR A 71 10.25 -9.66 -5.47
CA TYR A 71 11.08 -9.72 -6.68
C TYR A 71 10.46 -10.57 -7.80
N GLY A 72 9.69 -11.61 -7.44
CA GLY A 72 8.96 -12.45 -8.39
C GLY A 72 7.85 -11.72 -9.15
N ASP A 73 7.31 -10.65 -8.57
CA ASP A 73 6.23 -9.85 -9.14
C ASP A 73 6.74 -8.63 -9.92
N LEU A 74 8.05 -8.36 -9.90
CA LEU A 74 8.65 -7.27 -10.67
C LEU A 74 8.94 -7.69 -12.12
N SER A 75 8.48 -6.88 -13.08
CA SER A 75 8.92 -6.92 -14.48
C SER A 75 9.57 -5.61 -14.87
N LEU A 76 10.79 -5.68 -15.39
CA LEU A 76 11.49 -4.52 -15.93
C LEU A 76 11.41 -4.56 -17.45
N ILE A 77 10.77 -3.56 -18.06
CA ILE A 77 10.69 -3.46 -19.51
C ILE A 77 11.60 -2.31 -19.95
N ILE A 78 12.64 -2.65 -20.71
CA ILE A 78 13.63 -1.72 -21.24
C ILE A 78 13.59 -1.84 -22.76
N ASP A 79 13.23 -0.76 -23.45
CA ASP A 79 13.08 -0.70 -24.91
C ASP A 79 12.22 -1.86 -25.48
N GLY A 80 11.17 -2.23 -24.76
CA GLY A 80 10.21 -3.27 -25.17
C GLY A 80 10.66 -4.71 -24.90
N ARG A 81 11.81 -4.92 -24.24
CA ARG A 81 12.28 -6.25 -23.82
C ARG A 81 12.18 -6.39 -22.31
N GLU A 82 11.72 -7.55 -21.86
CA GLU A 82 11.63 -7.88 -20.44
C GLU A 82 12.99 -8.33 -19.89
N TYR A 83 13.35 -7.80 -18.73
CA TYR A 83 14.52 -8.14 -17.94
C TYR A 83 14.07 -8.61 -16.55
N GLY A 84 14.77 -9.62 -16.02
CA GLY A 84 14.58 -10.03 -14.63
C GLY A 84 15.11 -8.96 -13.68
N ALA A 85 14.35 -8.64 -12.65
CA ALA A 85 14.81 -7.81 -11.55
C ALA A 85 15.69 -8.63 -10.61
N SER A 86 16.96 -8.24 -10.48
CA SER A 86 17.86 -8.77 -9.45
C SER A 86 18.49 -7.61 -8.70
N GLY A 87 18.33 -7.59 -7.38
CA GLY A 87 18.77 -6.49 -6.53
C GLY A 87 19.37 -6.97 -5.22
N SER A 88 19.77 -6.01 -4.41
CA SER A 88 20.20 -6.24 -3.03
C SER A 88 18.97 -6.49 -2.16
N ASP A 89 18.81 -7.70 -1.62
CA ASP A 89 17.87 -8.02 -0.55
C ASP A 89 18.63 -7.98 0.78
N ALA A 90 18.54 -6.84 1.49
CA ALA A 90 19.30 -6.57 2.69
C ALA A 90 18.74 -7.30 3.92
N ASN A 91 17.44 -7.59 3.93
CA ASN A 91 16.75 -8.21 5.06
C ASN A 91 16.40 -9.70 4.82
N GLY A 92 16.64 -10.22 3.61
CA GLY A 92 16.44 -11.61 3.22
C GLY A 92 14.97 -12.01 3.03
N ASN A 93 14.06 -11.05 2.82
CA ASN A 93 12.62 -11.32 2.75
C ASN A 93 12.13 -11.65 1.32
N GLY A 94 12.99 -11.58 0.31
CA GLY A 94 12.65 -11.83 -1.09
C GLY A 94 11.78 -10.74 -1.74
N ALA A 95 11.72 -9.55 -1.14
CA ALA A 95 11.05 -8.37 -1.66
C ALA A 95 12.04 -7.22 -1.84
N TRP A 96 11.68 -6.31 -2.74
CA TRP A 96 12.38 -5.06 -2.94
C TRP A 96 11.82 -4.03 -1.98
N ASP A 97 12.65 -3.60 -1.03
CA ASP A 97 12.27 -2.70 0.06
C ASP A 97 12.89 -1.31 -0.06
N ALA A 98 12.33 -0.35 0.68
CA ALA A 98 12.88 1.00 0.78
C ALA A 98 14.35 1.01 1.22
N GLY A 99 15.19 1.69 0.44
CA GLY A 99 16.65 1.73 0.61
C GLY A 99 17.41 0.73 -0.26
N GLU A 100 16.73 -0.24 -0.86
CA GLU A 100 17.35 -1.24 -1.72
C GLU A 100 17.42 -0.81 -3.18
N ALA A 101 18.33 -1.45 -3.93
CA ALA A 101 18.55 -1.15 -5.34
C ALA A 101 18.52 -2.40 -6.21
N ILE A 102 17.89 -2.26 -7.38
CA ILE A 102 17.91 -3.21 -8.48
C ILE A 102 18.89 -2.72 -9.53
N THR A 103 19.71 -3.64 -10.04
CA THR A 103 20.76 -3.32 -11.02
C THR A 103 20.56 -4.15 -12.27
N VAL A 104 20.45 -3.49 -13.43
CA VAL A 104 20.29 -4.16 -14.72
C VAL A 104 21.37 -3.70 -15.69
N SER A 105 22.12 -4.65 -16.25
CA SER A 105 23.06 -4.35 -17.33
C SER A 105 22.31 -4.06 -18.62
N LEU A 106 22.45 -2.85 -19.13
CA LEU A 106 21.87 -2.40 -20.38
C LEU A 106 22.73 -2.92 -21.55
N PRO A 107 22.13 -3.47 -22.63
CA PRO A 107 22.88 -3.67 -23.86
C PRO A 107 23.36 -2.31 -24.40
N ALA A 108 24.45 -2.29 -25.17
CA ALA A 108 25.20 -1.10 -25.60
C ALA A 108 24.42 -0.01 -26.40
N GLN A 109 23.09 -0.07 -26.48
CA GLN A 109 22.22 0.90 -27.16
C GLN A 109 20.86 1.09 -26.47
N ALA A 110 20.67 0.66 -25.21
CA ALA A 110 19.38 0.81 -24.54
C ALA A 110 19.22 2.24 -24.00
N SER A 111 18.67 3.10 -24.82
CA SER A 111 18.38 4.49 -24.47
C SER A 111 17.19 4.93 -25.27
N SER A 112 15.99 4.67 -24.77
CA SER A 112 14.82 5.44 -25.16
C SER A 112 13.72 5.41 -24.10
N ARG A 113 13.27 4.24 -23.63
CA ARG A 113 12.07 4.17 -22.76
C ARG A 113 12.12 2.98 -21.82
N MET A 114 11.91 3.23 -20.54
CA MET A 114 11.86 2.20 -19.52
C MET A 114 10.60 2.30 -18.69
N ALA A 115 10.11 1.14 -18.26
CA ALA A 115 8.87 1.03 -17.51
C ALA A 115 8.99 -0.10 -16.47
N ILE A 116 8.53 0.19 -15.26
CA ILE A 116 8.43 -0.78 -14.16
C ILE A 116 6.98 -1.24 -14.10
N TYR A 117 6.78 -2.55 -14.14
CA TYR A 117 5.47 -3.19 -14.08
C TYR A 117 5.38 -4.11 -12.87
N ASP A 118 4.23 -4.07 -12.21
CA ASP A 118 3.84 -5.07 -11.24
C ASP A 118 3.07 -6.20 -11.95
N LYS A 119 3.64 -7.42 -11.96
CA LYS A 119 3.07 -8.59 -12.62
C LYS A 119 1.84 -9.13 -11.91
N ALA A 120 1.74 -8.97 -10.59
CA ALA A 120 0.63 -9.47 -9.81
C ALA A 120 -0.68 -8.73 -10.15
N THR A 121 -0.57 -7.44 -10.45
CA THR A 121 -1.71 -6.53 -10.64
C THR A 121 -1.85 -6.04 -12.08
N GLY A 122 -0.82 -6.24 -12.91
CA GLY A 122 -0.77 -5.74 -14.28
C GLY A 122 -0.64 -4.22 -14.37
N SER A 123 -0.29 -3.56 -13.28
CA SER A 123 -0.21 -2.09 -13.22
C SER A 123 1.17 -1.59 -13.64
N LEU A 124 1.20 -0.52 -14.43
CA LEU A 124 2.39 0.27 -14.66
C LEU A 124 2.67 1.08 -13.40
N LEU A 125 3.84 0.85 -12.80
CA LEU A 125 4.25 1.54 -11.58
C LEU A 125 4.92 2.87 -11.92
N GLU A 126 5.85 2.86 -12.87
CA GLU A 126 6.54 4.07 -13.29
C GLU A 126 7.11 3.95 -14.71
N THR A 127 7.27 5.07 -15.41
CA THR A 127 7.99 5.13 -16.68
C THR A 127 9.04 6.23 -16.65
N PHE A 128 10.21 5.94 -17.19
CA PHE A 128 11.32 6.86 -17.25
C PHE A 128 11.96 6.85 -18.64
N THR A 129 12.38 8.03 -19.08
CA THR A 129 13.13 8.23 -20.32
C THR A 129 14.55 8.58 -19.93
N VAL A 130 15.49 7.66 -20.14
CA VAL A 130 16.91 7.96 -19.97
C VAL A 130 17.43 8.49 -21.30
N GLY A 131 17.83 9.75 -21.29
CA GLY A 131 18.49 10.39 -22.42
C GLY A 131 20.01 10.25 -22.30
N GLY A 132 20.64 9.75 -23.36
CA GLY A 132 22.08 9.87 -23.60
C GLY A 132 22.89 8.62 -23.25
N LEU A 133 23.25 7.89 -24.30
CA LEU A 133 24.60 7.34 -24.47
C LEU A 133 25.27 8.11 -25.60
#